data_AF-A0AAX6DYT9-F1
#
_entry.id   AF-A0AAX6DYT9-F1
#
_cell.length_a   1.000
_cell.length_b   1.000
_cell.length_c   1.000
_cell.angle_alpha   90.00
_cell.angle_beta   90.00
_cell.angle_gamma   90.00
#
_symmetry.space_group_name_H-M   'P 1'
#
loop_
_entity.id
_entity.type
_entity.pdbx_description
1 polymer ?
#
loop_
_entity_poly.entity_id
_entity_poly.type
_entity_poly.pdbx_seq_one_letter_code
_entity_poly.pdbx_strand_id
1 'polypeptide(L)'
;MESKRQVCLRVWGFQWFMESTQSMATTMSTKQQYSHTMLGLELPGKQDPELVKRIGAATALEVRATGIQYAFAPCIAVCRDPRWGRCYESYSEEPKIVQEMTELIPGLQGDIPPNVSKGVPYVAGKDKVIACAKHFVGDGGTQKGINENNTIVDWKSLLSLHMPAYYNSIIKGVSTVMVSYSSWNGVKMHANRNLITGLLKNKLRFRGFVISDWQGIDRITSPPGANYSYSVQAGVNAGIDMIMVPYNYTEFIGDLTNLVEKNIVPMSRIDDAVRRILRVKFVMGLFEDPMADLSFADQLGKKEHRELAREAVRKSLVLLKNGKSSNEPLLPLPKKAPKILVAGSHADNLGFQCGGWTIEWNGDSGDITAGTTILDAIKSTVDPRNQSGLL
;
A
#
# COMPACT_ATOMS: atom_id res chain seq x y z
N MET A 1 -24.71 30.40 -11.99
CA MET A 1 -24.78 30.24 -10.52
C MET A 1 -23.92 29.04 -10.16
N GLU A 2 -22.68 29.32 -9.76
CA GLU A 2 -21.69 28.31 -9.37
C GLU A 2 -22.06 27.72 -8.01
N SER A 3 -22.42 26.42 -7.98
CA SER A 3 -22.52 25.71 -6.71
C SER A 3 -21.12 25.31 -6.24
N LYS A 4 -20.50 26.19 -5.44
CA LYS A 4 -19.42 25.83 -4.53
C LYS A 4 -19.92 24.70 -3.63
N ARG A 5 -19.43 23.48 -3.83
CA ARG A 5 -19.49 22.41 -2.82
C ARG A 5 -18.13 22.34 -2.15
N GLN A 6 -17.98 23.08 -1.06
CA GLN A 6 -16.95 22.82 -0.05
C GLN A 6 -17.30 21.52 0.68
N VAL A 7 -16.31 20.67 0.93
CA VAL A 7 -16.46 19.49 1.79
C VAL A 7 -15.59 19.66 3.03
N CYS A 8 -16.19 19.29 4.15
CA CYS A 8 -15.78 19.45 5.53
C CYS A 8 -14.67 18.45 5.90
N LEU A 9 -13.57 18.95 6.50
CA LEU A 9 -12.51 18.18 7.13
C LEU A 9 -12.81 18.09 8.64
N ARG A 10 -12.78 16.89 9.22
CA ARG A 10 -12.62 16.72 10.67
C ARG A 10 -11.23 16.19 10.97
N VAL A 11 -10.52 16.93 11.81
CA VAL A 11 -9.18 16.65 12.34
C VAL A 11 -9.28 16.51 13.86
N TRP A 12 -8.69 15.47 14.44
CA TRP A 12 -8.17 15.43 15.81
C TRP A 12 -6.78 14.79 15.82
N GLY A 13 -5.92 15.23 16.73
CA GLY A 13 -4.47 15.01 16.72
C GLY A 13 -3.97 13.59 17.07
N PHE A 14 -2.65 13.45 16.93
CA PHE A 14 -1.78 12.25 16.93
C PHE A 14 -1.73 11.49 15.59
N GLN A 15 -0.51 11.47 15.00
CA GLN A 15 -0.05 10.80 13.78
C GLN A 15 -1.14 10.11 12.94
N TRP A 16 -1.48 10.68 11.79
CA TRP A 16 -2.44 10.07 10.89
C TRP A 16 -1.80 8.96 10.07
N PHE A 17 -2.52 7.85 9.95
CA PHE A 17 -2.16 6.69 9.14
C PHE A 17 -3.22 6.49 8.06
N MET A 18 -2.80 6.08 6.88
CA MET A 18 -3.72 5.78 5.79
C MET A 18 -3.27 4.57 4.98
N GLU A 19 -4.23 3.68 4.69
CA GLU A 19 -4.08 2.69 3.64
C GLU A 19 -4.06 3.41 2.28
N SER A 20 -2.92 3.34 1.59
CA SER A 20 -2.68 4.02 0.31
C SER A 20 -2.07 3.04 -0.70
N THR A 21 -2.75 1.90 -0.91
CA THR A 21 -2.34 0.85 -1.86
C THR A 21 -2.47 1.27 -3.34
N GLN A 22 -3.15 2.38 -3.61
CA GLN A 22 -3.60 2.85 -4.93
C GLN A 22 -3.33 4.34 -5.18
N SER A 23 -2.44 4.96 -4.41
CA SER A 23 -2.54 6.35 -3.90
C SER A 23 -3.53 6.50 -2.75
N MET A 24 -3.82 7.75 -2.36
CA MET A 24 -4.67 8.13 -1.27
C MET A 24 -6.10 7.66 -1.55
N ALA A 25 -6.49 6.46 -1.13
CA ALA A 25 -7.71 5.84 -1.65
C ALA A 25 -8.91 5.90 -0.69
N THR A 26 -8.72 6.36 0.55
CA THR A 26 -9.68 6.23 1.66
C THR A 26 -10.26 7.55 2.19
N THR A 27 -10.08 8.69 1.50
CA THR A 27 -10.81 9.92 1.86
C THR A 27 -11.83 10.28 0.78
N MET A 28 -13.00 10.76 1.20
CA MET A 28 -14.15 11.17 0.36
C MET A 28 -13.85 12.24 -0.71
N SER A 29 -12.60 12.71 -0.81
CA SER A 29 -12.19 13.71 -1.79
C SER A 29 -10.96 13.31 -2.60
N THR A 30 -10.51 12.05 -2.49
CA THR A 30 -9.42 11.58 -3.35
C THR A 30 -9.93 11.39 -4.74
N LYS A 31 -9.58 12.40 -5.51
CA LYS A 31 -9.98 12.61 -6.88
C LYS A 31 -9.17 11.70 -7.80
N GLN A 32 -8.06 11.09 -7.38
CA GLN A 32 -7.19 10.32 -8.26
C GLN A 32 -6.90 8.92 -7.74
N GLN A 33 -6.88 7.97 -8.68
CA GLN A 33 -6.58 6.56 -8.42
C GLN A 33 -5.63 6.03 -9.50
N TYR A 34 -4.64 5.24 -9.09
CA TYR A 34 -3.77 4.48 -10.00
C TYR A 34 -4.27 3.05 -10.04
N SER A 35 -4.21 2.37 -11.19
CA SER A 35 -4.71 0.99 -11.35
C SER A 35 -4.23 0.02 -10.25
N HIS A 36 -5.14 -0.76 -9.63
CA HIS A 36 -4.82 -1.99 -8.86
C HIS A 36 -3.99 -2.97 -9.65
N THR A 37 -4.21 -3.00 -10.95
CA THR A 37 -3.53 -3.87 -11.89
C THR A 37 -2.13 -3.32 -12.20
N MET A 38 -1.30 -3.15 -11.18
CA MET A 38 0.16 -3.15 -11.38
C MET A 38 0.62 -4.53 -11.91
N LEU A 39 -0.25 -5.55 -11.82
CA LEU A 39 -0.15 -6.82 -12.57
C LEU A 39 0.08 -6.62 -14.08
N GLY A 40 -0.35 -5.49 -14.65
CA GLY A 40 -0.11 -5.16 -16.05
C GLY A 40 1.32 -4.70 -16.38
N LEU A 41 2.08 -4.27 -15.38
CA LEU A 41 3.49 -3.88 -15.51
C LEU A 41 4.45 -5.09 -15.44
N GLU A 42 3.91 -6.31 -15.31
CA GLU A 42 4.67 -7.55 -15.15
C GLU A 42 5.29 -8.09 -16.45
N LEU A 43 4.86 -7.60 -17.62
CA LEU A 43 5.34 -8.13 -18.88
C LEU A 43 6.83 -7.83 -19.09
N PRO A 44 7.64 -8.81 -19.55
CA PRO A 44 9.04 -8.58 -19.93
C PRO A 44 9.17 -7.38 -20.88
N GLY A 45 9.98 -6.39 -20.49
CA GLY A 45 10.18 -5.16 -21.28
C GLY A 45 9.17 -4.03 -21.04
N LYS A 46 8.17 -4.20 -20.16
CA LYS A 46 7.24 -3.15 -19.71
C LYS A 46 7.40 -2.75 -18.24
N GLN A 47 8.41 -3.29 -17.56
CA GLN A 47 8.78 -2.87 -16.21
C GLN A 47 9.17 -1.38 -16.26
N ASP A 48 8.43 -0.54 -15.55
CA ASP A 48 8.70 0.89 -15.46
C ASP A 48 8.80 1.33 -13.98
N PRO A 49 9.90 0.98 -13.28
CA PRO A 49 10.10 1.36 -11.89
C PRO A 49 10.12 2.88 -11.68
N GLU A 50 10.54 3.65 -12.69
CA GLU A 50 10.54 5.11 -12.65
C GLU A 50 9.10 5.66 -12.66
N LEU A 51 8.20 5.07 -13.44
CA LEU A 51 6.78 5.38 -13.34
C LEU A 51 6.24 5.10 -11.94
N VAL A 52 6.62 3.98 -11.32
CA VAL A 52 6.20 3.66 -9.94
C VAL A 52 6.76 4.68 -8.94
N LYS A 53 8.01 5.12 -9.12
CA LYS A 53 8.60 6.20 -8.31
C LYS A 53 7.81 7.50 -8.43
N ARG A 54 7.47 7.91 -9.67
CA ARG A 54 6.62 9.10 -9.94
C ARG A 54 5.25 8.97 -9.30
N ILE A 55 4.64 7.78 -9.34
CA ILE A 55 3.36 7.48 -8.66
C ILE A 55 3.51 7.67 -7.15
N GLY A 56 4.59 7.17 -6.55
CA GLY A 56 4.89 7.36 -5.12
C GLY A 56 5.04 8.85 -4.77
N ALA A 57 5.70 9.64 -5.61
CA ALA A 57 5.88 11.07 -5.40
C ALA A 57 4.56 11.85 -5.49
N ALA A 58 3.71 11.56 -6.49
CA ALA A 58 2.37 12.14 -6.58
C ALA A 58 1.50 11.74 -5.38
N THR A 59 1.55 10.45 -5.00
CA THR A 59 0.84 9.92 -3.82
C THR A 59 1.26 10.64 -2.54
N ALA A 60 2.55 10.89 -2.32
CA ALA A 60 3.02 11.61 -1.15
C ALA A 60 2.42 13.02 -1.05
N LEU A 61 2.33 13.73 -2.17
CA LEU A 61 1.72 15.07 -2.23
C LEU A 61 0.22 15.01 -1.95
N GLU A 62 -0.51 14.06 -2.53
CA GLU A 62 -1.95 13.91 -2.27
C GLU A 62 -2.23 13.52 -0.80
N VAL A 63 -1.42 12.63 -0.22
CA VAL A 63 -1.52 12.27 1.20
C VAL A 63 -1.23 13.50 2.08
N ARG A 64 -0.17 14.27 1.79
CA ARG A 64 0.16 15.51 2.51
C ARG A 64 -0.89 16.60 2.35
N ALA A 65 -1.59 16.66 1.22
CA ALA A 65 -2.70 17.59 0.99
C ALA A 65 -3.81 17.49 2.03
N THR A 66 -3.90 16.35 2.72
CA THR A 66 -4.92 16.08 3.75
C THR A 66 -4.36 16.10 5.17
N GLY A 67 -3.09 16.49 5.33
CA GLY A 67 -2.40 16.55 6.62
C GLY A 67 -1.86 15.22 7.12
N ILE A 68 -2.05 14.12 6.37
CA ILE A 68 -1.54 12.80 6.73
C ILE A 68 -0.05 12.70 6.39
N GLN A 69 0.72 12.03 7.25
CA GLN A 69 2.17 11.97 7.12
C GLN A 69 2.73 10.55 6.92
N TYR A 70 1.86 9.53 6.93
CA TYR A 70 2.26 8.13 6.85
C TYR A 70 1.29 7.30 5.99
N ALA A 71 1.83 6.71 4.92
CA ALA A 71 1.15 5.78 4.02
C ALA A 71 1.56 4.33 4.29
N PHE A 72 0.57 3.44 4.43
CA PHE A 72 0.78 1.99 4.50
C PHE A 72 1.02 1.36 3.12
N ALA A 73 2.12 1.75 2.46
CA ALA A 73 2.53 1.23 1.15
C ALA A 73 4.06 1.28 1.00
N PRO A 74 4.66 0.43 0.16
CA PRO A 74 4.05 -0.57 -0.74
C PRO A 74 3.66 -1.91 -0.09
N CYS A 75 2.62 -2.55 -0.62
CA CYS A 75 2.46 -4.01 -0.50
C CYS A 75 3.48 -4.67 -1.43
N ILE A 76 4.41 -5.43 -0.86
CA ILE A 76 5.49 -6.13 -1.57
C ILE A 76 5.35 -7.65 -1.43
N ALA A 77 4.10 -8.10 -1.27
CA ALA A 77 3.75 -9.50 -1.39
C ALA A 77 4.21 -10.03 -2.75
N VAL A 78 4.62 -11.29 -2.75
CA VAL A 78 4.82 -12.07 -3.98
C VAL A 78 3.67 -13.07 -4.01
N CYS A 79 2.57 -12.72 -4.68
CA CYS A 79 1.39 -13.56 -4.79
C CYS A 79 1.72 -14.84 -5.56
N ARG A 80 1.53 -16.01 -4.95
CA ARG A 80 1.81 -17.33 -5.57
C ARG A 80 0.55 -18.10 -5.92
N ASP A 81 -0.61 -17.57 -5.59
CA ASP A 81 -1.92 -18.18 -5.86
C ASP A 81 -2.97 -17.08 -6.08
N PRO A 82 -3.45 -16.89 -7.33
CA PRO A 82 -4.36 -15.79 -7.65
C PRO A 82 -5.76 -15.95 -7.05
N ARG A 83 -6.07 -17.07 -6.38
CA ARG A 83 -7.27 -17.20 -5.54
C ARG A 83 -7.23 -16.29 -4.32
N TRP A 84 -6.06 -15.78 -3.97
CA TRP A 84 -5.91 -14.83 -2.87
C TRP A 84 -6.59 -13.50 -3.18
N GLY A 85 -7.53 -13.10 -2.31
CA GLY A 85 -8.31 -11.88 -2.47
C GLY A 85 -7.50 -10.59 -2.48
N ARG A 86 -6.21 -10.62 -2.11
CA ARG A 86 -5.28 -9.49 -2.19
C ARG A 86 -4.22 -9.65 -3.29
N CYS A 87 -4.40 -10.60 -4.21
CA CYS A 87 -3.41 -10.81 -5.27
C CYS A 87 -3.25 -9.57 -6.17
N TYR A 88 -4.29 -8.75 -6.32
CA TYR A 88 -4.20 -7.46 -7.02
C TYR A 88 -3.32 -6.43 -6.30
N GLU A 89 -2.99 -6.62 -5.01
CA GLU A 89 -2.05 -5.75 -4.28
C GLU A 89 -0.58 -6.16 -4.49
N SER A 90 -0.35 -7.35 -5.06
CA SER A 90 0.98 -7.85 -5.40
C SER A 90 1.40 -7.34 -6.77
N TYR A 91 2.63 -6.84 -6.88
CA TYR A 91 3.17 -6.38 -8.17
C TYR A 91 3.46 -7.51 -9.15
N SER A 92 3.79 -8.72 -8.66
CA SER A 92 4.01 -9.91 -9.48
C SER A 92 4.10 -11.19 -8.66
N GLU A 93 3.85 -12.32 -9.32
CA GLU A 93 4.32 -13.61 -8.83
C GLU A 93 5.85 -13.74 -8.89
N GLU A 94 6.53 -12.97 -9.74
CA GLU A 94 7.99 -12.99 -9.90
C GLU A 94 8.70 -12.04 -8.91
N PRO A 95 9.53 -12.55 -7.97
CA PRO A 95 10.17 -11.72 -6.93
C PRO A 95 11.04 -10.60 -7.46
N LYS A 96 11.61 -10.75 -8.67
CA LYS A 96 12.46 -9.73 -9.29
C LYS A 96 11.66 -8.47 -9.66
N ILE A 97 10.45 -8.64 -10.18
CA ILE A 97 9.57 -7.52 -10.53
C ILE A 97 9.15 -6.79 -9.26
N VAL A 98 8.77 -7.53 -8.21
CA VAL A 98 8.43 -6.93 -6.90
C VAL A 98 9.62 -6.14 -6.31
N GLN A 99 10.85 -6.64 -6.45
CA GLN A 99 12.06 -5.92 -6.05
C GLN A 99 12.24 -4.60 -6.82
N GLU A 100 12.01 -4.59 -8.12
CA GLU A 100 12.11 -3.39 -8.96
C GLU A 100 11.04 -2.35 -8.56
N MET A 101 9.81 -2.79 -8.29
CA MET A 101 8.70 -1.90 -7.89
C MET A 101 8.85 -1.28 -6.49
N THR A 102 9.86 -1.69 -5.71
CA THR A 102 10.23 -0.99 -4.46
C THR A 102 10.67 0.46 -4.68
N GLU A 103 10.81 0.92 -5.93
CA GLU A 103 10.91 2.35 -6.28
C GLU A 103 9.74 3.21 -5.78
N LEU A 104 8.60 2.61 -5.40
CA LEU A 104 7.55 3.36 -4.70
C LEU A 104 8.06 4.02 -3.40
N ILE A 105 9.01 3.38 -2.70
CA ILE A 105 9.55 3.87 -1.42
C ILE A 105 10.26 5.22 -1.57
N PRO A 106 11.29 5.38 -2.43
CA PRO A 106 11.89 6.68 -2.65
C PRO A 106 10.95 7.67 -3.34
N GLY A 107 9.90 7.21 -4.05
CA GLY A 107 8.81 8.09 -4.48
C GLY A 107 8.09 8.74 -3.30
N LEU A 108 7.64 7.91 -2.35
CA LEU A 108 6.90 8.32 -1.15
C LEU A 108 7.75 9.12 -0.16
N GLN A 109 8.98 8.66 0.09
CA GLN A 109 9.86 9.18 1.14
C GLN A 109 10.89 10.18 0.63
N GLY A 110 11.17 10.21 -0.67
CA GLY A 110 12.36 10.85 -1.24
C GLY A 110 13.57 9.91 -1.30
N ASP A 111 14.53 10.24 -2.16
CA ASP A 111 15.75 9.46 -2.36
C ASP A 111 16.68 9.54 -1.15
N ILE A 112 17.11 8.37 -0.65
CA ILE A 112 18.10 8.28 0.41
C ILE A 112 19.46 8.78 -0.10
N PRO A 113 20.11 9.75 0.59
CA PRO A 113 21.42 10.24 0.18
C PRO A 113 22.49 9.15 0.25
N PRO A 114 23.50 9.17 -0.64
CA PRO A 114 24.49 8.10 -0.76
C PRO A 114 25.38 7.92 0.48
N ASN A 115 25.48 8.95 1.34
CA ASN A 115 26.25 8.94 2.58
C ASN A 115 25.46 8.43 3.80
N VAL A 116 24.17 8.14 3.65
CA VAL A 116 23.34 7.63 4.74
C VAL A 116 23.51 6.12 4.85
N SER A 117 23.67 5.63 6.09
CA SER A 117 23.86 4.20 6.36
C SER A 117 22.64 3.37 5.93
N LYS A 118 22.87 2.27 5.21
CA LYS A 118 21.78 1.37 4.80
C LYS A 118 20.99 0.84 6.01
N GLY A 119 19.67 0.75 5.86
CA GLY A 119 18.75 0.26 6.88
C GLY A 119 18.31 1.28 7.93
N VAL A 120 18.79 2.53 7.86
CA VAL A 120 18.18 3.63 8.61
C VAL A 120 16.92 4.14 7.90
N PRO A 121 15.88 4.53 8.64
CA PRO A 121 14.70 5.15 8.04
C PRO A 121 15.09 6.49 7.40
N TYR A 122 14.40 6.89 6.34
CA TYR A 122 14.61 8.16 5.66
C TYR A 122 13.29 8.75 5.17
N VAL A 123 13.13 10.07 5.31
CA VAL A 123 12.07 10.88 4.70
C VAL A 123 12.68 12.26 4.42
N ALA A 124 12.64 12.72 3.18
CA ALA A 124 13.40 13.89 2.72
C ALA A 124 12.85 15.24 3.21
N GLY A 125 11.56 15.31 3.57
CA GLY A 125 10.95 16.57 4.02
C GLY A 125 9.43 16.51 4.15
N LYS A 126 8.84 17.69 4.35
CA LYS A 126 7.41 17.88 4.62
C LYS A 126 6.46 17.55 3.45
N ASP A 127 6.98 17.52 2.22
CA ASP A 127 6.25 17.10 1.01
C ASP A 127 6.30 15.57 0.78
N LYS A 128 6.98 14.83 1.66
CA LYS A 128 7.12 13.37 1.63
C LYS A 128 6.40 12.72 2.79
N VAL A 129 6.12 11.43 2.69
CA VAL A 129 5.43 10.65 3.73
C VAL A 129 6.27 9.48 4.17
N ILE A 130 6.06 9.00 5.41
CA ILE A 130 6.57 7.70 5.84
C ILE A 130 5.98 6.62 4.92
N ALA A 131 6.81 5.67 4.46
CA ALA A 131 6.38 4.48 3.75
C ALA A 131 6.41 3.23 4.65
N CYS A 132 5.65 2.19 4.24
CA CYS A 132 5.55 0.91 4.92
C CYS A 132 5.70 -0.26 3.95
N ALA A 133 6.80 -1.01 4.04
CA ALA A 133 6.90 -2.29 3.35
C ALA A 133 6.03 -3.34 4.07
N LYS A 134 5.11 -3.99 3.36
CA LYS A 134 4.17 -4.95 3.96
C LYS A 134 3.78 -6.12 3.05
N HIS A 135 3.30 -7.26 3.57
CA HIS A 135 3.22 -7.60 5.00
C HIS A 135 4.26 -8.66 5.35
N PHE A 136 5.10 -8.38 6.34
CA PHE A 136 6.28 -9.16 6.67
C PHE A 136 5.87 -10.45 7.41
N VAL A 137 6.09 -11.64 6.87
CA VAL A 137 6.57 -11.96 5.52
C VAL A 137 5.88 -13.23 5.03
N GLY A 138 5.78 -13.38 3.70
CA GLY A 138 5.19 -14.56 3.07
C GLY A 138 3.67 -14.52 3.01
N ASP A 139 3.07 -13.34 3.16
CA ASP A 139 1.63 -13.09 2.97
C ASP A 139 1.10 -13.60 1.61
N GLY A 140 1.84 -13.40 0.53
CA GLY A 140 1.46 -13.90 -0.81
C GLY A 140 1.61 -15.42 -1.01
N GLY A 141 2.13 -16.16 -0.03
CA GLY A 141 2.43 -17.61 -0.13
C GLY A 141 1.47 -18.54 0.63
N THR A 142 0.35 -18.01 1.13
CA THR A 142 -0.58 -18.79 1.95
C THR A 142 -1.19 -19.96 1.19
N GLN A 143 -1.39 -21.09 1.87
CA GLN A 143 -1.98 -22.28 1.27
C GLN A 143 -3.32 -21.98 0.60
N LYS A 144 -3.45 -22.40 -0.67
CA LYS A 144 -4.64 -22.24 -1.51
C LYS A 144 -5.08 -20.78 -1.71
N GLY A 145 -4.18 -19.82 -1.47
CA GLY A 145 -4.51 -18.39 -1.51
C GLY A 145 -5.49 -17.95 -0.41
N ILE A 146 -5.64 -18.72 0.68
CA ILE A 146 -6.56 -18.33 1.76
C ILE A 146 -5.92 -17.17 2.54
N ASN A 147 -6.61 -16.03 2.60
CA ASN A 147 -6.12 -14.85 3.31
C ASN A 147 -5.78 -15.17 4.78
N GLU A 148 -4.67 -14.61 5.28
CA GLU A 148 -4.20 -14.75 6.68
C GLU A 148 -3.82 -16.17 7.13
N ASN A 149 -3.81 -17.12 6.20
CA ASN A 149 -3.58 -18.53 6.49
C ASN A 149 -2.07 -18.84 6.66
N ASN A 150 -1.73 -20.12 6.64
CA ASN A 150 -0.38 -20.62 6.80
C ASN A 150 0.35 -20.65 5.46
N THR A 151 1.54 -20.06 5.41
CA THR A 151 2.50 -20.17 4.32
C THR A 151 3.45 -21.32 4.64
N ILE A 152 3.36 -22.40 3.85
CA ILE A 152 4.15 -23.63 4.06
C ILE A 152 5.23 -23.72 3.00
N VAL A 153 6.43 -23.27 3.37
CA VAL A 153 7.62 -23.27 2.51
C VAL A 153 8.87 -23.48 3.36
N ASP A 154 9.90 -24.09 2.79
CA ASP A 154 11.19 -24.18 3.45
C ASP A 154 11.88 -22.80 3.59
N TRP A 155 12.92 -22.74 4.42
CA TRP A 155 13.66 -21.50 4.68
C TRP A 155 14.29 -20.88 3.43
N LYS A 156 14.85 -21.68 2.53
CA LYS A 156 15.48 -21.19 1.30
C LYS A 156 14.43 -20.56 0.40
N SER A 157 13.29 -21.23 0.24
CA SER A 157 12.15 -20.75 -0.55
C SER A 157 11.56 -19.46 0.04
N LEU A 158 11.42 -19.35 1.36
CA LEU A 158 11.00 -18.11 2.02
C LEU A 158 11.97 -16.95 1.68
N LEU A 159 13.28 -17.20 1.80
CA LEU A 159 14.31 -16.19 1.55
C LEU A 159 14.47 -15.82 0.07
N SER A 160 14.23 -16.75 -0.86
CA SER A 160 14.37 -16.48 -2.30
C SER A 160 13.12 -15.87 -2.91
N LEU A 161 11.93 -16.19 -2.40
CA LEU A 161 10.66 -15.72 -2.96
C LEU A 161 10.13 -14.50 -2.22
N HIS A 162 9.96 -14.58 -0.90
CA HIS A 162 9.16 -13.59 -0.16
C HIS A 162 9.99 -12.53 0.58
N MET A 163 11.29 -12.76 0.74
CA MET A 163 12.21 -11.85 1.43
C MET A 163 12.92 -10.79 0.57
N PRO A 164 13.25 -11.00 -0.72
CA PRO A 164 14.16 -10.11 -1.44
C PRO A 164 13.72 -8.65 -1.46
N ALA A 165 12.44 -8.38 -1.71
CA ALA A 165 11.90 -7.02 -1.76
C ALA A 165 11.99 -6.28 -0.40
N TYR A 166 12.04 -6.98 0.74
CA TYR A 166 12.29 -6.36 2.04
C TYR A 166 13.73 -5.84 2.13
N TYR A 167 14.71 -6.59 1.64
CA TYR A 167 16.09 -6.11 1.60
C TYR A 167 16.20 -4.84 0.73
N ASN A 168 15.61 -4.84 -0.46
CA ASN A 168 15.55 -3.66 -1.34
C ASN A 168 14.89 -2.45 -0.65
N SER A 169 13.78 -2.69 0.06
CA SER A 169 13.07 -1.65 0.80
C SER A 169 13.92 -1.05 1.92
N ILE A 170 14.64 -1.90 2.67
CA ILE A 170 15.51 -1.49 3.78
C ILE A 170 16.69 -0.66 3.29
N ILE A 171 17.34 -1.04 2.19
CA ILE A 171 18.47 -0.27 1.65
C ILE A 171 18.02 1.05 1.00
N LYS A 172 16.76 1.16 0.59
CA LYS A 172 16.11 2.41 0.13
C LYS A 172 15.60 3.28 1.28
N GLY A 173 15.83 2.86 2.53
CA GLY A 173 15.50 3.65 3.72
C GLY A 173 14.04 3.59 4.13
N VAL A 174 13.29 2.52 3.80
CA VAL A 174 11.90 2.37 4.23
C VAL A 174 11.77 2.62 5.74
N SER A 175 10.81 3.45 6.14
CA SER A 175 10.71 3.90 7.52
C SER A 175 10.00 2.89 8.43
N THR A 176 9.09 2.09 7.87
CA THR A 176 8.30 1.13 8.63
C THR A 176 8.14 -0.20 7.91
N VAL A 177 7.89 -1.25 8.69
CA VAL A 177 7.55 -2.59 8.18
C VAL A 177 6.33 -3.08 8.95
N MET A 178 5.28 -3.49 8.24
CA MET A 178 4.06 -4.04 8.85
C MET A 178 4.11 -5.56 8.85
N VAL A 179 3.77 -6.19 9.96
CA VAL A 179 3.77 -7.65 10.12
C VAL A 179 2.50 -8.27 9.55
N SER A 180 2.64 -9.37 8.80
CA SER A 180 1.53 -10.14 8.20
C SER A 180 0.68 -10.86 9.25
N TYR A 181 -0.63 -10.96 9.03
CA TYR A 181 -1.50 -11.89 9.78
C TYR A 181 -1.13 -13.37 9.61
N SER A 182 -0.50 -13.70 8.48
CA SER A 182 -0.21 -15.07 8.09
C SER A 182 0.68 -15.78 9.11
N SER A 183 0.73 -17.09 9.00
CA SER A 183 1.74 -17.90 9.69
C SER A 183 2.79 -18.36 8.70
N TRP A 184 4.01 -18.61 9.18
CA TRP A 184 5.02 -19.36 8.43
C TRP A 184 5.27 -20.69 9.13
N ASN A 185 5.01 -21.80 8.44
CA ASN A 185 5.11 -23.16 8.97
C ASN A 185 4.45 -23.32 10.35
N GLY A 186 3.25 -22.75 10.51
CA GLY A 186 2.43 -22.83 11.72
C GLY A 186 2.73 -21.78 12.79
N VAL A 187 3.79 -20.98 12.64
CA VAL A 187 4.12 -19.90 13.58
C VAL A 187 3.54 -18.59 13.10
N LYS A 188 2.65 -17.97 13.89
CA LYS A 188 2.09 -16.65 13.61
C LYS A 188 3.18 -15.61 13.44
N MET A 189 3.14 -14.83 12.36
CA MET A 189 4.16 -13.83 12.08
C MET A 189 4.22 -12.76 13.18
N HIS A 190 3.07 -12.32 13.73
CA HIS A 190 3.03 -11.41 14.88
C HIS A 190 3.71 -11.93 16.15
N ALA A 191 3.88 -13.24 16.31
CA ALA A 191 4.60 -13.85 17.44
C ALA A 191 6.02 -14.34 17.05
N ASN A 192 6.45 -14.15 15.79
CA ASN A 192 7.67 -14.75 15.27
C ASN A 192 8.93 -13.91 15.56
N ARG A 193 9.46 -14.05 16.78
CA ARG A 193 10.69 -13.36 17.21
C ARG A 193 11.90 -13.62 16.32
N ASN A 194 12.02 -14.84 15.79
CA ASN A 194 13.15 -15.22 14.95
C ASN A 194 13.18 -14.43 13.64
N LEU A 195 12.01 -14.20 13.02
CA LEU A 195 11.91 -13.41 11.80
C LEU A 195 11.92 -11.90 12.09
N ILE A 196 11.13 -11.41 13.06
CA ILE A 196 11.02 -9.98 13.33
C ILE A 196 12.31 -9.44 13.96
N THR A 197 12.75 -10.03 15.07
CA THR A 197 13.95 -9.55 15.77
C THR A 197 15.21 -10.15 15.16
N GLY A 198 15.25 -11.47 14.97
CA GLY A 198 16.46 -12.18 14.50
C GLY A 198 16.85 -11.83 13.07
N LEU A 199 15.91 -11.85 12.13
CA LEU A 199 16.17 -11.57 10.73
C LEU A 199 16.05 -10.08 10.40
N LEU A 200 14.86 -9.49 10.53
CA LEU A 200 14.58 -8.12 10.09
C LEU A 200 15.41 -7.08 10.87
N LYS A 201 15.30 -7.05 12.20
CA LYS A 201 16.02 -6.06 13.01
C LYS A 201 17.53 -6.33 13.09
N ASN A 202 17.93 -7.58 13.32
CA ASN A 202 19.32 -7.90 13.63
C ASN A 202 20.17 -8.21 12.39
N LYS A 203 19.70 -9.07 11.48
CA LYS A 203 20.49 -9.50 10.31
C LYS A 203 20.38 -8.52 9.14
N LEU A 204 19.17 -8.06 8.81
CA LEU A 204 18.94 -7.03 7.78
C LEU A 204 19.19 -5.60 8.29
N ARG A 205 19.46 -5.45 9.59
CA ARG A 205 19.80 -4.17 10.24
C ARG A 205 18.73 -3.10 10.08
N PHE A 206 17.45 -3.48 9.97
CA PHE A 206 16.36 -2.51 9.91
C PHE A 206 16.32 -1.66 11.20
N ARG A 207 16.38 -0.33 11.04
CA ARG A 207 16.38 0.66 12.14
C ARG A 207 15.14 1.54 12.20
N GLY A 208 14.19 1.38 11.28
CA GLY A 208 12.84 1.92 11.42
C GLY A 208 12.05 1.19 12.51
N PHE A 209 10.73 1.40 12.55
CA PHE A 209 9.86 0.70 13.50
C PHE A 209 8.97 -0.34 12.80
N VAL A 210 8.71 -1.44 13.50
CA VAL A 210 7.82 -2.53 13.09
C VAL A 210 6.43 -2.26 13.63
N ILE A 211 5.41 -2.26 12.77
CA ILE A 211 4.01 -2.07 13.15
C ILE A 211 3.22 -3.38 12.99
N SER A 212 2.24 -3.65 13.85
CA SER A 212 1.30 -4.74 13.60
C SER A 212 0.30 -4.35 12.50
N ASP A 213 -0.23 -5.33 11.77
CA ASP A 213 -1.51 -5.14 11.09
C ASP A 213 -2.67 -4.92 12.09
N TRP A 214 -3.84 -4.54 11.59
CA TRP A 214 -5.06 -4.21 12.34
C TRP A 214 -5.53 -5.37 13.23
N GLN A 215 -5.49 -5.20 14.56
CA GLN A 215 -5.78 -6.29 15.50
C GLN A 215 -4.95 -7.56 15.22
N GLY A 216 -3.75 -7.40 14.63
CA GLY A 216 -2.94 -8.54 14.23
C GLY A 216 -2.41 -9.34 15.41
N ILE A 217 -2.17 -8.69 16.56
CA ILE A 217 -1.83 -9.40 17.79
C ILE A 217 -3.00 -10.22 18.33
N ASP A 218 -4.23 -9.71 18.24
CA ASP A 218 -5.44 -10.42 18.67
C ASP A 218 -5.57 -11.75 17.92
N ARG A 219 -5.20 -11.76 16.64
CA ARG A 219 -5.25 -12.94 15.75
C ARG A 219 -4.07 -13.91 15.92
N ILE A 220 -3.22 -13.72 16.95
CA ILE A 220 -2.27 -14.72 17.40
C ILE A 220 -3.01 -15.92 18.01
N THR A 221 -4.07 -15.68 18.77
CA THR A 221 -4.86 -16.74 19.42
C THR A 221 -6.01 -17.22 18.55
N SER A 222 -6.51 -18.42 18.86
CA SER A 222 -7.74 -18.96 18.27
C SER A 222 -8.72 -19.34 19.38
N PRO A 223 -9.91 -18.70 19.45
CA PRO A 223 -10.36 -17.58 18.62
C PRO A 223 -9.51 -16.30 18.84
N PRO A 224 -9.58 -15.31 17.92
CA PRO A 224 -8.88 -14.04 18.09
C PRO A 224 -9.25 -13.34 19.40
N GLY A 225 -8.27 -12.83 20.12
CA GLY A 225 -8.45 -12.13 21.40
C GLY A 225 -8.74 -13.03 22.61
N ALA A 226 -8.81 -14.36 22.44
CA ALA A 226 -9.10 -15.30 23.54
C ALA A 226 -8.14 -15.19 24.73
N ASN A 227 -6.89 -14.80 24.47
CA ASN A 227 -5.92 -14.44 25.50
C ASN A 227 -5.16 -13.19 25.07
N TYR A 228 -5.77 -12.02 25.33
CA TYR A 228 -5.22 -10.74 24.90
C TYR A 228 -3.91 -10.39 25.61
N SER A 229 -3.79 -10.65 26.91
CA SER A 229 -2.53 -10.44 27.65
C SER A 229 -1.37 -11.24 27.05
N TYR A 230 -1.61 -12.52 26.67
CA TYR A 230 -0.63 -13.29 25.90
C TYR A 230 -0.33 -12.67 24.53
N SER A 231 -1.33 -12.15 23.84
CA SER A 231 -1.17 -11.49 22.53
C SER A 231 -0.27 -10.25 22.63
N VAL A 232 -0.47 -9.42 23.65
CA VAL A 232 0.39 -8.26 23.97
C VAL A 232 1.81 -8.73 24.26
N GLN A 233 1.98 -9.69 25.17
CA GLN A 233 3.28 -10.25 25.51
C GLN A 233 4.01 -10.80 24.28
N ALA A 234 3.36 -11.67 23.51
CA ALA A 234 3.93 -12.36 22.37
C ALA A 234 4.32 -11.37 21.26
N GLY A 235 3.43 -10.43 20.91
CA GLY A 235 3.68 -9.42 19.88
C GLY A 235 4.84 -8.47 20.24
N VAL A 236 4.83 -7.92 21.45
CA VAL A 236 5.85 -6.98 21.90
C VAL A 236 7.21 -7.68 22.05
N ASN A 237 7.26 -8.88 22.65
CA ASN A 237 8.50 -9.63 22.81
C ASN A 237 9.03 -10.24 21.51
N ALA A 238 8.17 -10.46 20.49
CA ALA A 238 8.62 -10.82 19.14
C ALA A 238 9.40 -9.70 18.47
N GLY A 239 9.13 -8.45 18.85
CA GLY A 239 9.85 -7.28 18.37
C GLY A 239 8.98 -6.25 17.67
N ILE A 240 7.64 -6.32 17.77
CA ILE A 240 6.77 -5.28 17.22
C ILE A 240 6.90 -4.00 18.05
N ASP A 241 7.07 -2.86 17.39
CA ASP A 241 7.36 -1.57 18.03
C ASP A 241 6.10 -0.75 18.26
N MET A 242 5.15 -0.80 17.32
CA MET A 242 3.88 -0.10 17.37
C MET A 242 2.73 -1.09 17.13
N ILE A 243 1.73 -1.09 18.01
CA ILE A 243 0.58 -1.97 17.89
C ILE A 243 -0.60 -1.16 17.34
N MET A 244 -1.16 -1.62 16.23
CA MET A 244 -2.38 -1.08 15.65
C MET A 244 -3.59 -1.63 16.41
N VAL A 245 -3.88 -1.01 17.55
CA VAL A 245 -5.10 -1.23 18.33
C VAL A 245 -6.13 -0.19 17.92
N PRO A 246 -7.12 -0.55 17.08
CA PRO A 246 -8.03 0.43 16.48
C PRO A 246 -9.07 0.97 17.46
N TYR A 247 -9.42 0.20 18.49
CA TYR A 247 -10.55 0.49 19.37
C TYR A 247 -10.16 0.49 20.85
N ASN A 248 -9.72 -0.66 21.40
CA ASN A 248 -9.52 -0.83 22.84
C ASN A 248 -8.10 -0.49 23.32
N TYR A 249 -7.63 0.73 23.05
CA TYR A 249 -6.27 1.14 23.41
C TYR A 249 -6.03 1.16 24.94
N THR A 250 -7.07 1.35 25.75
CA THR A 250 -6.97 1.35 27.21
C THR A 250 -6.62 -0.03 27.77
N GLU A 251 -7.22 -1.09 27.24
CA GLU A 251 -6.88 -2.47 27.62
C GLU A 251 -5.44 -2.80 27.23
N PHE A 252 -5.04 -2.46 26.01
CA PHE A 252 -3.65 -2.63 25.55
C PHE A 252 -2.63 -1.94 26.45
N ILE A 253 -2.88 -0.67 26.81
CA ILE A 253 -1.98 0.10 27.68
C ILE A 253 -1.92 -0.55 29.07
N GLY A 254 -3.05 -0.96 29.64
CA GLY A 254 -3.12 -1.62 30.94
C GLY A 254 -2.34 -2.93 30.97
N ASP A 255 -2.58 -3.81 29.98
CA ASP A 255 -1.90 -5.09 29.86
C ASP A 255 -0.39 -4.93 29.65
N LEU A 256 0.02 -4.03 28.75
CA LEU A 256 1.45 -3.78 28.51
C LEU A 256 2.14 -3.22 29.76
N THR A 257 1.50 -2.29 30.47
CA THR A 257 2.04 -1.71 31.71
C THR A 257 2.25 -2.80 32.76
N ASN A 258 1.24 -3.65 32.98
CA ASN A 258 1.30 -4.76 33.92
C ASN A 258 2.40 -5.78 33.55
N LEU A 259 2.55 -6.10 32.26
CA LEU A 259 3.62 -6.99 31.76
C LEU A 259 5.01 -6.41 31.99
N VAL A 260 5.16 -5.08 31.89
CA VAL A 260 6.43 -4.38 32.17
C VAL A 260 6.73 -4.35 33.67
N GLU A 261 5.74 -4.01 34.51
CA GLU A 261 5.87 -4.01 35.98
C GLU A 261 6.25 -5.39 36.53
N LYS A 262 5.73 -6.46 35.92
CA LYS A 262 6.08 -7.85 36.23
C LYS A 262 7.38 -8.34 35.59
N ASN A 263 8.10 -7.48 34.85
CA ASN A 263 9.32 -7.82 34.12
C ASN A 263 9.16 -8.96 33.10
N ILE A 264 7.94 -9.20 32.62
CA ILE A 264 7.62 -10.16 31.54
C ILE A 264 7.96 -9.55 30.18
N VAL A 265 7.77 -8.22 30.04
CA VAL A 265 8.33 -7.41 28.97
C VAL A 265 9.43 -6.55 29.58
N PRO A 266 10.72 -6.78 29.25
CA PRO A 266 11.79 -6.02 29.86
C PRO A 266 11.76 -4.56 29.39
N MET A 267 12.12 -3.61 30.26
CA MET A 267 12.18 -2.18 29.88
C MET A 267 13.06 -1.91 28.66
N SER A 268 14.13 -2.68 28.46
CA SER A 268 14.98 -2.58 27.27
C SER A 268 14.22 -2.84 25.95
N ARG A 269 13.15 -3.65 25.98
CA ARG A 269 12.26 -3.87 24.84
C ARG A 269 11.42 -2.61 24.58
N ILE A 270 10.86 -2.01 25.61
CA ILE A 270 10.13 -0.73 25.50
C ILE A 270 11.05 0.37 24.96
N ASP A 271 12.27 0.47 25.49
CA ASP A 271 13.26 1.44 25.01
C ASP A 271 13.63 1.23 23.53
N ASP A 272 13.77 -0.02 23.05
CA ASP A 272 13.96 -0.30 21.63
C ASP A 272 12.75 0.16 20.80
N ALA A 273 11.53 -0.11 21.26
CA ALA A 273 10.29 0.28 20.58
C ALA A 273 10.22 1.80 20.40
N VAL A 274 10.31 2.50 21.52
CA VAL A 274 10.17 3.95 21.59
C VAL A 274 11.31 4.62 20.83
N ARG A 275 12.56 4.14 20.96
CA ARG A 275 13.69 4.68 20.19
C ARG A 275 13.48 4.58 18.68
N ARG A 276 12.88 3.50 18.18
CA ARG A 276 12.58 3.34 16.75
C ARG A 276 11.45 4.24 16.29
N ILE A 277 10.37 4.34 17.07
CA ILE A 277 9.24 5.23 16.78
C ILE A 277 9.72 6.69 16.75
N LEU A 278 10.42 7.13 17.81
CA LEU A 278 10.95 8.48 17.90
C LEU A 278 11.96 8.77 16.79
N ARG A 279 12.86 7.82 16.45
CA ARG A 279 13.78 7.98 15.32
C ARG A 279 13.04 8.33 14.04
N VAL A 280 12.00 7.58 13.69
CA VAL A 280 11.23 7.85 12.46
C VAL A 280 10.54 9.22 12.53
N LYS A 281 9.94 9.57 13.68
CA LYS A 281 9.31 10.89 13.88
C LYS A 281 10.28 12.07 13.77
N PHE A 282 11.49 11.93 14.30
CA PHE A 282 12.54 12.95 14.16
C PHE A 282 13.08 13.01 12.73
N VAL A 283 13.37 11.87 12.11
CA VAL A 283 13.89 11.81 10.74
C VAL A 283 12.93 12.46 9.74
N MET A 284 11.62 12.30 9.93
CA MET A 284 10.63 12.92 9.05
C MET A 284 10.33 14.40 9.33
N GLY A 285 10.96 14.99 10.34
CA GLY A 285 10.70 16.38 10.75
C GLY A 285 9.36 16.61 11.44
N LEU A 286 8.75 15.58 12.06
CA LEU A 286 7.42 15.73 12.68
C LEU A 286 7.41 16.66 13.89
N PHE A 287 8.56 16.81 14.56
CA PHE A 287 8.68 17.72 15.71
C PHE A 287 8.83 19.18 15.26
N GLU A 288 9.40 19.42 14.08
CA GLU A 288 9.54 20.72 13.45
C GLU A 288 8.24 21.15 12.77
N ASP A 289 7.60 20.25 12.02
CA ASP A 289 6.37 20.48 11.26
C ASP A 289 5.24 19.50 11.68
N PRO A 290 4.64 19.65 12.88
CA PRO A 290 3.63 18.72 13.39
C PRO A 290 2.24 18.90 12.76
N MET A 291 1.96 20.07 12.19
CA MET A 291 0.65 20.44 11.66
C MET A 291 0.59 20.26 10.14
N ALA A 292 -0.63 20.11 9.62
CA ALA A 292 -0.85 20.07 8.18
C ALA A 292 -0.43 21.39 7.52
N ASP A 293 0.28 21.31 6.40
CA ASP A 293 0.60 22.47 5.57
C ASP A 293 -0.52 22.67 4.53
N LEU A 294 -1.33 23.71 4.74
CA LEU A 294 -2.48 24.02 3.88
C LEU A 294 -2.06 24.40 2.46
N SER A 295 -0.77 24.71 2.20
CA SER A 295 -0.31 24.97 0.84
C SER A 295 -0.34 23.73 -0.06
N PHE A 296 -0.48 22.52 0.51
CA PHE A 296 -0.62 21.29 -0.27
C PHE A 296 -2.07 20.95 -0.63
N ALA A 297 -3.07 21.67 -0.13
CA ALA A 297 -4.48 21.33 -0.34
C ALA A 297 -4.88 21.22 -1.82
N ASP A 298 -4.21 21.97 -2.71
CA ASP A 298 -4.42 21.96 -4.17
C ASP A 298 -3.79 20.76 -4.89
N GLN A 299 -2.97 19.96 -4.20
CA GLN A 299 -2.36 18.76 -4.78
C GLN A 299 -3.37 17.62 -4.90
N LEU A 300 -4.45 17.63 -4.09
CA LEU A 300 -5.44 16.57 -4.11
C LEU A 300 -6.19 16.52 -5.45
N GLY A 301 -6.04 15.41 -6.19
CA GLY A 301 -6.66 15.26 -7.50
C GLY A 301 -6.13 16.17 -8.61
N LYS A 302 -4.91 16.68 -8.44
CA LYS A 302 -4.30 17.63 -9.39
C LYS A 302 -4.20 17.03 -10.79
N LYS A 303 -4.40 17.85 -11.82
CA LYS A 303 -4.46 17.41 -13.22
C LYS A 303 -3.22 16.62 -13.63
N GLU A 304 -2.03 17.04 -13.21
CA GLU A 304 -0.76 16.38 -13.52
C GLU A 304 -0.70 14.96 -12.94
N HIS A 305 -1.26 14.75 -11.73
CA HIS A 305 -1.37 13.42 -11.12
C HIS A 305 -2.35 12.54 -11.89
N ARG A 306 -3.44 13.12 -12.43
CA ARG A 306 -4.39 12.42 -13.29
C ARG A 306 -3.78 11.99 -14.61
N GLU A 307 -2.97 12.84 -15.25
CA GLU A 307 -2.27 12.48 -16.48
C GLU A 307 -1.22 11.39 -16.24
N LEU A 308 -0.52 11.43 -15.09
CA LEU A 308 0.35 10.34 -14.67
C LEU A 308 -0.41 9.03 -14.48
N ALA A 309 -1.59 9.07 -13.85
CA ALA A 309 -2.41 7.88 -13.68
C ALA A 309 -2.95 7.36 -15.01
N ARG A 310 -3.32 8.25 -15.93
CA ARG A 310 -3.71 7.90 -17.29
C ARG A 310 -2.55 7.24 -18.07
N GLU A 311 -1.32 7.71 -17.88
CA GLU A 311 -0.11 7.06 -18.40
C GLU A 311 0.03 5.64 -17.82
N ALA A 312 -0.12 5.49 -16.50
CA ALA A 312 -0.02 4.20 -15.82
C ALA A 312 -1.08 3.21 -16.30
N VAL A 313 -2.35 3.61 -16.38
CA VAL A 313 -3.43 2.79 -16.93
C VAL A 313 -3.13 2.37 -18.36
N ARG A 314 -2.62 3.27 -19.21
CA ARG A 314 -2.27 2.93 -20.60
C ARG A 314 -1.15 1.90 -20.67
N LYS A 315 -0.11 2.04 -19.83
CA LYS A 315 1.05 1.14 -19.79
C LYS A 315 0.72 -0.23 -19.18
N SER A 316 -0.26 -0.31 -18.28
CA SER A 316 -0.69 -1.57 -17.66
C SER A 316 -1.54 -2.46 -18.56
N LEU A 317 -2.05 -1.97 -19.70
CA LEU A 317 -2.86 -2.80 -20.59
C LEU A 317 -2.04 -3.94 -21.22
N VAL A 318 -2.55 -5.16 -21.07
CA VAL A 318 -2.03 -6.38 -21.68
C VAL A 318 -2.95 -6.80 -22.83
N LEU A 319 -2.46 -6.71 -24.07
CA LEU A 319 -3.22 -7.13 -25.24
C LEU A 319 -3.12 -8.65 -25.41
N LEU A 320 -4.17 -9.36 -25.00
CA LEU A 320 -4.20 -10.83 -25.08
C LEU A 320 -4.58 -11.35 -26.47
N LYS A 321 -5.39 -10.59 -27.22
CA LYS A 321 -5.87 -10.97 -28.55
C LYS A 321 -6.20 -9.73 -29.37
N ASN A 322 -5.84 -9.74 -30.66
CA ASN A 322 -6.11 -8.64 -31.58
C ASN A 322 -6.65 -9.12 -32.94
N GLY A 323 -7.90 -9.59 -32.96
CA GLY A 323 -8.53 -10.18 -34.14
C GLY A 323 -8.65 -11.71 -34.06
N LYS A 324 -9.48 -12.28 -34.94
CA LYS A 324 -9.61 -13.75 -35.09
C LYS A 324 -8.62 -14.34 -36.10
N SER A 325 -8.12 -13.51 -37.02
CA SER A 325 -7.15 -13.83 -38.07
C SER A 325 -5.88 -13.00 -37.86
N SER A 326 -4.73 -13.51 -38.31
CA SER A 326 -3.44 -12.80 -38.27
C SER A 326 -3.39 -11.59 -39.22
N ASN A 327 -4.26 -11.54 -40.21
CA ASN A 327 -4.18 -10.56 -41.31
C ASN A 327 -5.07 -9.33 -41.11
N GLU A 328 -5.95 -9.35 -40.11
CA GLU A 328 -6.97 -8.32 -39.88
C GLU A 328 -6.98 -7.93 -38.39
N PRO A 329 -6.06 -7.05 -37.95
CA PRO A 329 -6.06 -6.58 -36.57
C PRO A 329 -7.29 -5.72 -36.30
N LEU A 330 -7.91 -5.92 -35.13
CA LEU A 330 -9.06 -5.12 -34.69
C LEU A 330 -8.62 -3.77 -34.11
N LEU A 331 -7.52 -3.77 -33.34
CA LEU A 331 -6.95 -2.61 -32.68
C LEU A 331 -5.72 -2.11 -33.45
N PRO A 332 -5.52 -0.79 -33.53
CA PRO A 332 -6.33 0.27 -32.91
C PRO A 332 -7.64 0.56 -33.67
N LEU A 333 -8.72 0.87 -32.93
CA LEU A 333 -10.01 1.25 -33.52
C LEU A 333 -9.94 2.64 -34.19
N PRO A 334 -10.64 2.85 -35.32
CA PRO A 334 -10.74 4.18 -35.92
C PRO A 334 -11.58 5.11 -35.02
N LYS A 335 -11.10 6.33 -34.81
CA LYS A 335 -11.85 7.37 -34.05
C LYS A 335 -13.10 7.88 -34.78
N LYS A 336 -13.17 7.64 -36.09
CA LYS A 336 -14.29 8.02 -36.95
C LYS A 336 -15.01 6.76 -37.42
N ALA A 337 -16.26 6.60 -37.00
CA ALA A 337 -17.14 5.52 -37.43
C ALA A 337 -18.59 6.03 -37.43
N PRO A 338 -19.47 5.56 -38.34
CA PRO A 338 -20.85 6.05 -38.42
C PRO A 338 -21.62 5.90 -37.11
N LYS A 339 -21.40 4.79 -36.39
CA LYS A 339 -22.01 4.47 -35.11
C LYS A 339 -21.12 3.48 -34.36
N ILE A 340 -21.03 3.61 -33.04
CA ILE A 340 -20.34 2.65 -32.17
C ILE A 340 -21.25 2.28 -31.01
N LEU A 341 -21.10 1.04 -30.52
CA LEU A 341 -21.78 0.53 -29.34
C LEU A 341 -20.74 0.37 -28.23
N VAL A 342 -21.08 0.83 -27.02
CA VAL A 342 -20.30 0.56 -25.81
C VAL A 342 -21.22 -0.21 -24.87
N ALA A 343 -20.83 -1.43 -24.50
CA ALA A 343 -21.68 -2.32 -23.71
C ALA A 343 -20.89 -3.05 -22.62
N GLY A 344 -21.63 -3.62 -21.66
CA GLY A 344 -21.09 -4.37 -20.53
C GLY A 344 -21.21 -3.61 -19.20
N SER A 345 -21.33 -4.34 -18.10
CA SER A 345 -21.60 -3.77 -16.76
C SER A 345 -20.50 -2.84 -16.23
N HIS A 346 -19.28 -2.93 -16.77
CA HIS A 346 -18.12 -2.13 -16.36
C HIS A 346 -17.85 -0.95 -17.31
N ALA A 347 -18.62 -0.80 -18.38
CA ALA A 347 -18.39 0.25 -19.37
C ALA A 347 -18.60 1.66 -18.80
N ASP A 348 -19.57 1.81 -17.89
CA ASP A 348 -19.94 3.10 -17.29
C ASP A 348 -20.11 2.98 -15.78
N ASN A 349 -19.12 2.36 -15.12
CA ASN A 349 -19.13 2.18 -13.68
C ASN A 349 -17.74 2.48 -13.12
N LEU A 350 -17.60 3.66 -12.49
CA LEU A 350 -16.31 4.12 -11.98
C LEU A 350 -15.83 3.22 -10.84
N GLY A 351 -16.70 2.89 -9.90
CA GLY A 351 -16.36 2.01 -8.78
C GLY A 351 -15.83 0.65 -9.21
N PHE A 352 -16.41 0.05 -10.26
CA PHE A 352 -15.95 -1.24 -10.79
C PHE A 352 -14.60 -1.18 -11.52
N GLN A 353 -14.29 -0.10 -12.25
CA GLN A 353 -12.96 0.04 -12.87
C GLN A 353 -11.87 0.37 -11.83
N CYS A 354 -12.28 0.84 -10.65
CA CYS A 354 -11.39 1.09 -9.53
C CYS A 354 -11.19 -0.20 -8.73
N GLY A 355 -12.22 -0.74 -8.06
CA GLY A 355 -12.12 -1.98 -7.29
C GLY A 355 -12.06 -1.74 -5.78
N GLY A 356 -11.49 -2.70 -5.04
CA GLY A 356 -11.36 -2.63 -3.57
C GLY A 356 -10.51 -1.45 -3.10
N TRP A 357 -10.46 -1.15 -1.81
CA TRP A 357 -9.68 -0.01 -1.29
C TRP A 357 -9.93 1.31 -2.04
N THR A 358 -11.18 1.59 -2.42
CA THR A 358 -11.57 2.82 -3.13
C THR A 358 -12.75 3.45 -2.42
N ILE A 359 -12.52 4.58 -1.75
CA ILE A 359 -13.43 5.26 -0.82
C ILE A 359 -13.77 4.37 0.38
N GLU A 360 -14.37 3.22 0.12
CA GLU A 360 -14.70 2.16 1.07
C GLU A 360 -13.67 1.01 1.02
N TRP A 361 -13.61 0.23 2.11
CA TRP A 361 -12.68 -0.89 2.24
C TRP A 361 -12.82 -1.93 1.12
N ASN A 362 -14.05 -2.37 0.84
CA ASN A 362 -14.33 -3.33 -0.23
C ASN A 362 -14.53 -2.67 -1.61
N GLY A 363 -14.34 -1.35 -1.70
CA GLY A 363 -14.85 -0.56 -2.82
C GLY A 363 -16.38 -0.49 -2.82
N ASP A 364 -16.93 0.15 -3.84
CA ASP A 364 -18.36 0.21 -4.08
C ASP A 364 -18.63 0.34 -5.60
N SER A 365 -19.89 0.26 -6.02
CA SER A 365 -20.33 0.38 -7.41
C SER A 365 -20.80 1.79 -7.74
N GLY A 366 -20.71 2.18 -9.02
CA GLY A 366 -21.27 3.44 -9.52
C GLY A 366 -20.28 4.60 -9.52
N ASP A 367 -20.79 5.82 -9.43
CA ASP A 367 -20.00 7.06 -9.43
C ASP A 367 -19.61 7.47 -8.01
N ILE A 368 -18.52 6.86 -7.51
CA ILE A 368 -18.12 6.95 -6.10
C ILE A 368 -17.05 8.01 -5.83
N THR A 369 -16.42 8.55 -6.88
CA THR A 369 -15.41 9.62 -6.80
C THR A 369 -15.30 10.36 -8.14
N ALA A 370 -14.48 11.40 -8.24
CA ALA A 370 -14.28 12.10 -9.51
C ALA A 370 -13.32 11.31 -10.44
N GLY A 371 -13.83 10.79 -11.55
CA GLY A 371 -13.02 10.07 -12.53
C GLY A 371 -13.53 10.22 -13.96
N THR A 372 -13.13 9.30 -14.82
CA THR A 372 -13.65 9.16 -16.18
C THR A 372 -13.88 7.70 -16.44
N THR A 373 -15.13 7.32 -16.74
CA THR A 373 -15.48 5.94 -17.09
C THR A 373 -14.95 5.58 -18.47
N ILE A 374 -14.93 4.29 -18.82
CA ILE A 374 -14.57 3.85 -20.17
C ILE A 374 -15.49 4.49 -21.21
N LEU A 375 -16.80 4.53 -20.94
CA LEU A 375 -17.80 5.17 -21.80
C LEU A 375 -17.48 6.65 -22.03
N ASP A 376 -17.24 7.40 -20.96
CA ASP A 376 -16.93 8.83 -21.06
C ASP A 376 -15.58 9.07 -21.76
N ALA A 377 -14.58 8.21 -21.53
CA ALA A 377 -13.31 8.27 -22.23
C ALA A 377 -13.49 8.06 -23.74
N ILE A 378 -14.33 7.10 -24.16
CA ILE A 378 -14.66 6.88 -25.57
C ILE A 378 -15.39 8.08 -26.16
N LYS A 379 -16.44 8.60 -25.49
CA LYS A 379 -17.20 9.79 -25.92
C LYS A 379 -16.32 11.02 -26.14
N SER A 380 -15.30 11.21 -25.28
CA SER A 380 -14.33 12.31 -25.38
C SER A 380 -13.27 12.13 -26.48
N THR A 381 -13.12 10.91 -27.03
CA THR A 381 -12.04 10.56 -27.97
C THR A 381 -12.50 10.45 -29.42
N VAL A 382 -13.76 10.07 -29.65
CA VAL A 382 -14.33 9.90 -31.01
C VAL A 382 -14.61 11.25 -31.68
N ASP A 383 -14.71 11.25 -33.02
CA ASP A 383 -15.11 12.44 -33.78
C ASP A 383 -16.46 12.98 -33.24
N PRO A 384 -16.61 14.29 -32.97
CA PRO A 384 -17.83 14.87 -32.38
C PRO A 384 -19.12 14.52 -33.13
N ARG A 385 -19.04 14.28 -34.44
CA ARG A 385 -20.20 13.87 -35.26
C ARG A 385 -20.74 12.48 -34.91
N ASN A 386 -19.98 11.68 -34.16
CA ASN A 386 -20.39 10.33 -33.74
C ASN A 386 -21.11 10.35 -32.38
N GLN A 387 -21.15 11.50 -31.68
CA GLN A 387 -21.75 11.61 -30.33
C GLN A 387 -23.28 11.37 -30.35
N SER A 388 -23.97 11.69 -31.44
CA SER A 388 -25.41 11.46 -31.60
C SER A 388 -25.80 10.00 -31.89
N GLY A 389 -24.82 9.09 -32.00
CA GLY A 389 -25.03 7.67 -32.33
C GLY A 389 -24.58 6.68 -31.24
N LEU A 390 -24.08 7.13 -30.10
CA LEU A 390 -23.73 6.23 -29.00
C LEU A 390 -24.99 5.71 -28.32
N LEU A 391 -25.16 4.38 -28.35
CA LEU A 391 -26.13 3.65 -27.53
C LEU A 391 -25.41 2.98 -26.37
#